data_AF-A0A1I4R0F2-F1
#
_entry.id   AF-A0A1I4R0F2-F1
#
_cell.length_a   1.000
_cell.length_b   1.000
_cell.length_c   1.000
_cell.angle_alpha   90.00
_cell.angle_beta   90.00
_cell.angle_gamma   90.00
#
_symmetry.space_group_name_H-M   'P 1'
#
loop_
_entity.id
_entity.type
_entity.pdbx_description
1 polymer ?
#
loop_
_entity_poly.entity_id
_entity_poly.type
_entity_poly.pdbx_seq_one_letter_code
_entity_poly.pdbx_strand_id
1 'polypeptide(L)' 'MSNEDKIRELRMQLEHFMERLDHLDPEQTSVEDVDQLIQMIEKIEKDL' A
#
# COMPACT_ATOMS: atom_id res chain seq x y z
N MET A 1 -3.41 -18.28 12.49
CA MET A 1 -3.91 -17.60 11.29
C MET A 1 -3.64 -18.51 10.12
N SER A 2 -4.65 -18.84 9.32
CA SER A 2 -4.46 -19.67 8.12
C SER A 2 -3.62 -18.88 7.11
N ASN A 3 -2.87 -19.56 6.24
CA ASN A 3 -2.19 -18.88 5.12
C ASN A 3 -3.20 -18.11 4.24
N GLU A 4 -4.44 -18.57 4.17
CA GLU A 4 -5.52 -17.88 3.47
C GLU A 4 -5.89 -16.53 4.11
N ASP A 5 -5.85 -16.42 5.44
CA ASP A 5 -6.11 -15.16 6.14
C ASP A 5 -5.01 -14.13 5.84
N LYS A 6 -3.75 -14.57 5.84
CA LYS A 6 -2.60 -13.71 5.50
C LYS A 6 -2.65 -13.22 4.06
N ILE A 7 -2.96 -14.11 3.12
CA ILE A 7 -3.10 -13.77 1.70
C ILE A 7 -4.24 -12.76 1.51
N ARG A 8 -5.34 -12.92 2.25
CA ARG A 8 -6.47 -11.98 2.21
C ARG A 8 -6.09 -10.61 2.76
N GLU A 9 -5.34 -10.54 3.85
CA GLU A 9 -4.83 -9.28 4.41
C GLU A 9 -3.89 -8.56 3.45
N LEU A 10 -2.92 -9.27 2.87
CA LEU A 10 -2.02 -8.71 1.86
C LEU A 10 -2.79 -8.14 0.66
N ARG A 11 -3.83 -8.84 0.21
CA ARG A 11 -4.67 -8.41 -0.91
C ARG A 11 -5.45 -7.13 -0.59
N MET A 12 -6.01 -7.03 0.61
CA MET A 12 -6.70 -5.80 1.06
C MET A 12 -5.73 -4.61 1.16
N GLN A 13 -4.50 -4.83 1.64
CA GLN A 13 -3.48 -3.79 1.73
C GLN A 13 -3.05 -3.28 0.34
N LEU A 14 -2.92 -4.18 -0.63
CA LEU A 14 -2.62 -3.83 -2.02
C LEU A 14 -3.77 -3.06 -2.70
N GLU A 15 -5.02 -3.47 -2.49
CA GLU A 15 -6.19 -2.75 -3.01
C GLU A 15 -6.25 -1.31 -2.47
N HIS A 16 -6.04 -1.14 -1.16
CA HIS A 16 -6.01 0.19 -0.54
C HIS A 16 -4.85 1.06 -1.03
N PHE A 17 -3.70 0.45 -1.32
CA PHE A 17 -2.57 1.15 -1.93
C PHE A 17 -2.92 1.66 -3.33
N MET A 18 -3.52 0.81 -4.18
CA MET A 18 -3.93 1.21 -5.54
C MET A 18 -4.97 2.33 -5.52
N GLU A 19 -5.95 2.27 -4.63
CA GLU A 19 -6.94 3.35 -4.48
C GLU A 19 -6.30 4.67 -4.08
N ARG A 20 -5.29 4.65 -3.21
CA ARG A 20 -4.55 5.88 -2.87
C ARG A 20 -3.75 6.39 -4.05
N LEU A 21 -3.10 5.51 -4.80
CA LEU A 21 -2.32 5.86 -5.98
C LEU A 21 -3.18 6.54 -7.04
N ASP A 22 -4.40 6.02 -7.29
CA ASP A 22 -5.34 6.57 -8.26
C ASP A 22 -5.88 7.96 -7.88
N HIS A 23 -5.90 8.28 -6.58
CA HIS A 23 -6.35 9.58 -6.07
C HIS A 23 -5.22 10.61 -5.89
N LEU A 24 -3.96 10.25 -6.16
CA LEU A 24 -2.85 11.20 -6.08
C LEU A 24 -2.88 12.14 -7.26
N ASP A 25 -3.00 13.43 -6.95
CA ASP A 25 -2.75 14.50 -7.91
C ASP A 25 -1.24 14.85 -7.85
N PRO A 26 -0.46 14.57 -8.90
CA PRO A 26 0.98 14.83 -8.91
C PRO A 26 1.35 16.32 -8.74
N GLU A 27 0.40 17.25 -8.94
CA GLU A 27 0.61 18.68 -8.72
C GLU A 27 0.40 19.10 -7.25
N GLN A 28 -0.33 18.30 -6.48
CA GLN A 28 -0.64 18.55 -5.05
C GLN A 28 0.11 17.61 -4.10
N THR A 29 0.61 16.48 -4.63
CA THR A 29 1.28 15.44 -3.86
C THR A 29 2.67 15.89 -3.43
N SER A 30 2.94 15.86 -2.14
CA SER A 30 4.27 16.16 -1.60
C SER A 30 5.19 14.93 -1.67
N VAL A 31 6.50 15.17 -1.57
CA VAL A 31 7.49 14.08 -1.50
C VAL A 31 7.26 13.21 -0.27
N GLU A 32 6.79 13.79 0.84
CA GLU A 32 6.47 13.05 2.07
C GLU A 32 5.30 12.09 1.86
N ASP A 33 4.30 12.47 1.06
CA ASP A 33 3.17 11.60 0.74
C ASP A 33 3.61 10.40 -0.11
N VAL A 34 4.55 10.63 -1.04
CA VAL A 34 5.18 9.57 -1.84
C VAL A 34 6.01 8.64 -0.94
N ASP A 35 6.77 9.18 0.00
CA ASP A 35 7.55 8.38 0.95
C ASP A 35 6.65 7.48 1.81
N GLN A 36 5.47 7.96 2.24
CA GLN A 36 4.51 7.14 2.99
C GLN A 36 3.94 5.99 2.16
N LEU A 37 3.71 6.21 0.87
CA LEU A 37 3.22 5.19 -0.04
C LEU A 37 4.26 4.10 -0.29
N ILE A 38 5.53 4.50 -0.44
CA ILE A 38 6.66 3.57 -0.58
C ILE A 38 6.80 2.71 0.68
N GLN A 39 6.76 3.33 1.88
CA GLN A 39 6.82 2.58 3.14
C GLN A 39 5.67 1.58 3.30
N MET A 40 4.50 1.89 2.76
CA MET A 40 3.35 0.99 2.80
C MET A 40 3.60 -0.27 1.96
N ILE A 41 4.21 -0.14 0.77
CA ILE A 41 4.63 -1.30 -0.04
C ILE A 41 5.75 -2.08 0.62
N GLU A 42 6.80 -1.43 1.11
CA GLU A 42 7.92 -2.11 1.77
C GLU A 42 7.45 -2.97 2.95
N LYS A 43 6.44 -2.50 3.68
CA LYS A 43 5.81 -3.26 4.77
C LYS A 43 5.09 -4.51 4.24
N ILE A 44 4.34 -4.37 3.15
CA ILE A 44 3.65 -5.50 2.50
C ILE A 44 4.67 -6.55 2.02
N GLU A 45 5.77 -6.11 1.40
CA GLU A 45 6.85 -7.00 0.93
C GLU A 45 7.58 -7.72 2.07
N LYS A 46 7.69 -7.09 3.23
CA LYS A 46 8.32 -7.69 4.42
C LYS A 46 7.44 -8.70 5.13
N ASP A 47 6.11 -8.55 5.00
CA ASP A 47 5.12 -9.44 5.60
C ASP A 47 4.77 -10.66 4.71
N LEU A 48 5.28 -10.66 3.45
CA LEU A 48 5.25 -11.76 2.47
C LEU A 48 6.27 -12.87 2.80
#